data_AF-A0A7Y0SAS5-F1
#
_entry.id   AF-A0A7Y0SAS5-F1
#
_cell.length_a   1.000
_cell.length_b   1.000
_cell.length_c   1.000
_cell.angle_alpha   90.00
_cell.angle_beta   90.00
_cell.angle_gamma   90.00
#
_symmetry.space_group_name_H-M   'P 1'
#
loop_
_entity.id
_entity.type
_entity.pdbx_description
1 polymer ?
#
loop_
_entity_poly.entity_id
_entity_poly.type
_entity_poly.pdbx_seq_one_letter_code
_entity_poly.pdbx_strand_id
1 'polypeptide(L)'
;DAPETSGIQAEVDEDNAITITQEQLLANATDIEGDDLVASNLQTNDPDATIVANDDGSFTITHTENFNGELDFTYNISDGENDVLTTLDLTVNPVNDAPEAGDEILIQA
;
A
#
# COMPACT_ATOMS: atom_id res chain seq x y z
N ASP A 1 -4.40 -8.98 24.97
CA ASP A 1 -3.39 -10.01 24.67
C ASP A 1 -2.37 -9.28 23.81
N ALA A 2 -1.68 -9.88 22.85
CA ALA A 2 -1.23 -9.08 21.70
C ALA A 2 -2.22 -9.31 20.55
N PRO A 3 -2.32 -8.39 19.57
CA PRO A 3 -3.14 -8.64 18.40
C PRO A 3 -2.67 -9.89 17.64
N GLU A 4 -3.62 -10.70 17.19
CA GLU A 4 -3.38 -11.86 16.34
C GLU A 4 -3.65 -11.46 14.88
N THR A 5 -2.74 -11.82 13.97
CA THR A 5 -2.80 -11.41 12.56
C THR A 5 -2.29 -12.50 11.64
N SER A 6 -2.88 -12.58 10.45
CA SER A 6 -2.31 -13.27 9.31
C SER A 6 -2.01 -12.28 8.20
N GLY A 7 -0.90 -12.47 7.49
CA GLY A 7 -0.52 -11.61 6.37
C GLY A 7 -1.64 -11.46 5.36
N ILE A 8 -1.61 -10.35 4.63
CA ILE A 8 -2.66 -9.98 3.67
C ILE A 8 -2.13 -10.18 2.26
N GLN A 9 -2.96 -10.70 1.37
CA GLN A 9 -2.69 -10.73 -0.07
C GLN A 9 -3.73 -9.86 -0.76
N ALA A 10 -3.28 -8.95 -1.61
CA ALA A 10 -4.14 -8.04 -2.36
C ALA A 10 -3.64 -7.85 -3.78
N GLU A 11 -4.54 -7.38 -4.64
CA GLU A 11 -4.22 -7.04 -6.03
C GLU A 11 -4.80 -5.66 -6.33
N VAL A 12 -4.03 -4.85 -7.05
CA VAL A 12 -4.43 -3.53 -7.52
C VAL A 12 -4.06 -3.41 -8.99
N ASP A 13 -4.82 -2.60 -9.72
CA ASP A 13 -4.42 -2.20 -11.05
C ASP A 13 -3.36 -1.10 -10.93
N GLU A 14 -2.31 -1.22 -11.74
CA GLU A 14 -1.39 -0.13 -12.03
C GLU A 14 -2.17 1.06 -12.56
N ASP A 15 -1.82 2.28 -12.13
CA ASP A 15 -2.20 3.60 -12.67
C ASP A 15 -2.48 4.54 -11.48
N ASN A 16 -1.54 5.46 -11.23
CA ASN A 16 -1.54 6.43 -10.11
C ASN A 16 -1.15 5.84 -8.75
N ALA A 17 -1.21 6.67 -7.71
CA ALA A 17 -0.85 6.28 -6.36
C ALA A 17 -1.87 5.27 -5.79
N ILE A 18 -1.36 4.21 -5.17
CA ILE A 18 -2.15 3.18 -4.50
C ILE A 18 -2.51 3.71 -3.10
N THR A 19 -3.79 3.68 -2.73
CA THR A 19 -4.22 4.02 -1.37
C THR A 19 -4.64 2.76 -0.63
N ILE A 20 -4.01 2.49 0.50
CA ILE A 20 -4.33 1.36 1.38
C ILE A 20 -4.95 1.91 2.67
N THR A 21 -6.17 1.48 2.93
CA THR A 21 -6.96 1.93 4.08
C THR A 21 -6.64 1.15 5.34
N GLN A 22 -7.05 1.72 6.48
CA GLN A 22 -6.91 1.06 7.76
C GLN A 22 -7.73 -0.23 7.86
N GLU A 23 -8.93 -0.24 7.25
CA GLU A 23 -9.76 -1.45 7.15
C GLU A 23 -9.04 -2.57 6.38
N GLN A 24 -8.39 -2.23 5.26
CA GLN A 24 -7.63 -3.20 4.47
C GLN A 24 -6.45 -3.77 5.27
N LEU A 25 -5.69 -2.94 5.99
CA LEU A 25 -4.57 -3.42 6.82
C LEU A 25 -5.00 -4.25 8.04
N LEU A 26 -6.27 -4.19 8.44
CA LEU A 26 -6.79 -4.94 9.60
C LEU A 26 -7.69 -6.11 9.21
N ALA A 27 -7.88 -6.37 7.90
CA ALA A 27 -8.84 -7.35 7.41
C ALA A 27 -8.65 -8.77 7.98
N ASN A 28 -7.40 -9.12 8.33
CA ASN A 28 -7.02 -10.41 8.90
C ASN A 28 -6.51 -10.30 10.35
N ALA A 29 -6.82 -9.21 11.04
CA ALA A 29 -6.38 -8.95 12.41
C ALA A 29 -7.54 -9.08 13.39
N THR A 30 -7.29 -9.67 14.54
CA THR A 30 -8.25 -9.78 15.65
C THR A 30 -7.54 -9.64 16.97
N ASP A 31 -8.23 -9.11 17.97
CA ASP A 31 -7.80 -9.10 19.35
C ASP A 31 -8.81 -9.87 20.23
N ILE A 32 -8.30 -10.59 21.22
CA ILE A 32 -9.11 -11.48 22.07
C ILE A 32 -9.96 -10.68 23.08
N GLU A 33 -9.44 -9.55 23.53
CA GLU A 33 -10.08 -8.64 24.48
C GLU A 33 -11.06 -7.68 23.78
N GLY A 34 -10.89 -7.51 22.47
CA GLY A 34 -11.76 -6.71 21.63
C GLY A 34 -11.37 -5.23 21.63
N ASP A 35 -10.10 -4.94 21.91
CA ASP A 35 -9.55 -3.58 21.84
C ASP A 35 -9.50 -3.08 20.38
N ASP A 36 -9.55 -1.76 20.21
CA ASP A 36 -9.49 -1.13 18.89
C ASP A 36 -8.08 -1.27 18.31
N LEU A 37 -7.99 -1.84 17.10
CA LEU A 37 -6.72 -2.07 16.41
C LEU A 37 -6.34 -0.92 15.47
N VAL A 38 -5.04 -0.62 15.41
CA VAL A 38 -4.48 0.41 14.52
C VAL A 38 -3.26 -0.13 13.79
N ALA A 39 -3.18 0.05 12.47
CA ALA A 39 -1.98 -0.26 11.70
C ALA A 39 -1.07 0.97 11.58
N SER A 40 0.23 0.75 11.64
CA SER A 40 1.22 1.83 11.56
C SER A 40 2.54 1.32 10.98
N ASN A 41 3.46 2.26 10.72
CA ASN A 41 4.83 1.95 10.26
C ASN A 41 4.85 1.10 8.98
N LEU A 42 3.99 1.40 8.01
CA LEU A 42 4.00 0.72 6.72
C LEU A 42 5.33 1.00 5.98
N GLN A 43 5.99 -0.07 5.58
CA GLN A 43 7.24 -0.07 4.83
C GLN A 43 7.13 -1.03 3.65
N THR A 44 7.92 -0.80 2.61
CA THR A 44 7.94 -1.63 1.41
C THR A 44 9.37 -2.05 1.06
N ASN A 45 9.50 -3.17 0.35
CA ASN A 45 10.75 -3.65 -0.22
C ASN A 45 11.20 -2.84 -1.45
N ASP A 46 10.31 -2.06 -2.08
CA ASP A 46 10.64 -1.21 -3.22
C ASP A 46 11.39 0.07 -2.76
N PRO A 47 12.68 0.24 -3.11
CA PRO A 47 13.45 1.41 -2.71
C PRO A 47 13.02 2.70 -3.42
N ASP A 48 12.30 2.59 -4.55
CA ASP A 48 11.85 3.74 -5.33
C ASP A 48 10.41 4.17 -4.98
N ALA A 49 9.71 3.38 -4.16
CA ALA A 49 8.39 3.71 -3.67
C ALA A 49 8.43 4.76 -2.56
N THR A 50 7.50 5.70 -2.61
CA THR A 50 7.24 6.67 -1.55
C THR A 50 5.94 6.33 -0.83
N ILE A 51 5.99 6.24 0.50
CA ILE A 51 4.82 6.01 1.34
C ILE A 51 4.51 7.29 2.13
N VAL A 52 3.27 7.76 2.02
CA VAL A 52 2.74 8.89 2.78
C VAL A 52 1.62 8.40 3.69
N ALA A 53 1.77 8.62 4.99
CA ALA A 53 0.68 8.41 5.95
C ALA A 53 -0.26 9.61 5.94
N ASN A 54 -1.57 9.36 5.86
CA ASN A 54 -2.62 10.37 5.85
C ASN A 54 -3.25 10.53 7.24
N ASP A 55 -3.90 11.67 7.50
CA ASP A 55 -4.54 11.97 8.79
C ASP A 55 -5.71 11.03 9.13
N ASP A 56 -6.27 10.34 8.14
CA ASP A 56 -7.35 9.36 8.31
C ASP A 56 -6.85 7.93 8.63
N GLY A 57 -5.54 7.74 8.74
CA GLY A 57 -4.92 6.43 9.01
C GLY A 57 -4.68 5.58 7.76
N SER A 58 -5.02 6.09 6.57
CA SER A 58 -4.64 5.44 5.31
C SER A 58 -3.18 5.74 4.93
N PHE A 59 -2.64 4.93 4.02
CA PHE A 59 -1.33 5.13 3.42
C PHE A 59 -1.45 5.27 1.91
N THR A 60 -0.80 6.28 1.35
CA THR A 60 -0.67 6.48 -0.09
C THR A 60 0.72 6.07 -0.54
N ILE A 61 0.80 5.11 -1.44
CA ILE A 61 2.03 4.57 -2.02
C ILE A 61 2.16 5.07 -3.46
N THR A 62 3.29 5.68 -3.77
CA THR A 62 3.63 6.11 -5.13
C THR A 62 4.84 5.32 -5.58
N HIS A 63 4.72 4.53 -6.65
CA HIS A 63 5.81 3.79 -7.28
C HIS A 63 6.24 4.46 -8.59
N THR A 64 7.24 3.89 -9.27
CA THR A 64 7.63 4.35 -10.61
C THR A 64 6.49 4.15 -11.61
N GLU A 65 6.36 5.08 -12.56
CA GLU A 65 5.38 4.98 -13.65
C GLU A 65 5.67 3.73 -14.50
N ASN A 66 4.64 3.00 -14.93
CA ASN A 66 4.77 1.75 -15.66
C ASN A 66 5.38 0.57 -14.83
N PHE A 67 5.35 0.65 -13.49
CA PHE A 67 5.63 -0.49 -12.62
C PHE A 67 4.45 -1.46 -12.52
N ASN A 68 4.72 -2.70 -12.95
CA ASN A 68 3.87 -3.85 -12.69
C ASN A 68 4.69 -4.98 -12.02
N GLY A 69 4.12 -5.67 -11.03
CA GLY A 69 4.83 -6.72 -10.30
C GLY A 69 4.36 -6.92 -8.86
N GLU A 70 5.15 -7.67 -8.09
CA GLU A 70 4.88 -7.93 -6.67
C GLU A 70 5.59 -6.89 -5.80
N LEU A 71 4.88 -6.37 -4.80
CA LEU A 71 5.39 -5.49 -3.76
C LEU A 71 5.14 -6.14 -2.39
N ASP A 72 6.22 -6.26 -1.61
CA ASP A 72 6.14 -6.79 -0.25
C ASP A 72 6.12 -5.62 0.74
N PHE A 73 5.17 -5.63 1.66
CA PHE A 73 5.04 -4.63 2.71
C PHE A 73 5.13 -5.27 4.09
N THR A 74 5.69 -4.52 5.03
CA THR A 74 5.69 -4.83 6.46
C THR A 74 5.09 -3.67 7.24
N TYR A 75 4.27 -3.96 8.25
CA TYR A 75 3.66 -2.96 9.12
C TYR A 75 3.36 -3.54 10.50
N ASN A 76 3.09 -2.66 11.45
CA ASN A 76 2.73 -3.00 12.81
C ASN A 76 1.23 -2.87 13.01
N ILE A 77 0.63 -3.79 13.78
CA ILE A 77 -0.74 -3.66 14.30
C ILE A 77 -0.63 -3.53 15.82
N SER A 78 -1.29 -2.52 16.37
CA SER A 78 -1.29 -2.19 17.80
C SER A 78 -2.71 -2.27 18.37
N ASP A 79 -2.87 -2.80 19.58
CA ASP A 79 -4.07 -2.67 20.42
C ASP A 79 -3.98 -1.47 21.40
N GLY A 80 -2.88 -0.71 21.37
CA GLY A 80 -2.59 0.39 22.29
C GLY A 80 -1.72 0.01 23.49
N GLU A 81 -1.50 -1.28 23.74
CA GLU A 81 -0.58 -1.80 24.77
C GLU A 81 0.56 -2.63 24.17
N ASN A 82 0.26 -3.44 23.16
CA ASN A 82 1.16 -4.37 22.48
C ASN A 82 1.10 -4.19 20.96
N ASP A 83 2.20 -4.55 20.31
CA ASP A 83 2.34 -4.48 18.85
C ASP A 83 2.75 -5.82 18.26
N VAL A 84 2.22 -6.14 17.09
CA VAL A 84 2.62 -7.29 16.28
C VAL A 84 3.06 -6.83 14.89
N LEU A 85 4.14 -7.42 14.37
CA LEU A 85 4.60 -7.19 13.00
C LEU A 85 3.87 -8.15 12.06
N THR A 86 3.40 -7.65 10.92
CA THR A 86 2.71 -8.44 9.90
C THR A 86 3.13 -7.99 8.50
N THR A 87 2.63 -8.71 7.49
CA THR A 87 2.97 -8.52 6.08
C THR A 87 1.73 -8.24 5.22
N LEU A 88 1.95 -7.53 4.13
CA LEU A 88 1.02 -7.39 3.02
C LEU A 88 1.78 -7.67 1.73
N ASP A 89 1.33 -8.65 0.98
CA ASP A 89 1.80 -9.00 -0.35
C ASP A 89 0.83 -8.39 -1.38
N LEU A 90 1.32 -7.46 -2.21
CA LEU A 90 0.51 -6.73 -3.16
C LEU A 90 0.96 -7.00 -4.60
N THR A 91 0.05 -7.48 -5.44
CA THR A 91 0.28 -7.60 -6.89
C THR A 91 -0.24 -6.37 -7.61
N VAL A 92 0.62 -5.71 -8.37
CA VAL A 92 0.28 -4.58 -9.24
C VAL A 92 0.12 -5.10 -10.68
N ASN A 93 -1.11 -5.08 -11.17
CA ASN A 93 -1.49 -5.59 -12.49
C ASN A 93 -1.26 -4.53 -13.57
N PRO A 94 -0.63 -4.88 -14.71
CA PRO A 94 -0.39 -3.91 -15.77
C PRO A 94 -1.69 -3.44 -16.41
N VAL A 95 -1.83 -2.14 -16.61
CA VAL A 95 -2.91 -1.51 -17.37
C VAL A 95 -2.36 -0.95 -18.67
N ASN A 96 -3.11 -1.10 -19.77
CA ASN A 96 -2.67 -0.62 -21.07
C ASN A 96 -3.01 0.86 -21.26
N ASP A 97 -1.99 1.71 -21.28
CA ASP A 97 -2.13 3.13 -21.57
C ASP A 97 -2.51 3.45 -23.03
N ALA A 98 -3.19 4.58 -23.20
CA ALA A 98 -3.37 5.18 -24.51
C ALA A 98 -2.04 5.76 -25.02
N PRO A 99 -1.78 5.80 -26.33
CA PRO A 99 -0.57 6.43 -26.85
C PRO A 99 -0.55 7.92 -26.46
N GLU A 100 0.48 8.34 -25.72
CA GLU A 100 0.74 9.76 -25.51
C GLU A 100 1.12 10.41 -26.85
N ALA A 101 0.34 11.37 -27.30
CA ALA A 101 0.73 12.22 -28.41
C ALA A 101 1.86 13.12 -27.93
N GLY A 102 3.10 12.76 -28.26
CA GLY A 102 4.25 13.63 -27.99
C GLY A 102 4.02 15.00 -28.63
N ASP A 103 4.17 16.06 -27.84
CA ASP A 103 4.06 17.46 -28.28
C ASP A 103 4.78 17.62 -29.62
N GLU A 104 4.01 17.88 -30.69
CA GLU A 104 4.57 18.16 -32.01
C GLU A 104 5.36 19.46 -31.89
N ILE A 105 6.69 19.38 -31.81
CA ILE A 105 7.55 20.57 -31.96
C ILE A 105 7.34 21.10 -33.38
N LEU A 106 6.43 22.04 -33.53
CA LEU A 106 6.18 22.75 -34.77
C LEU A 106 7.32 23.74 -35.01
N ILE A 107 8.40 23.28 -35.65
CA ILE A 107 9.41 24.20 -36.19
C ILE A 107 8.79 24.88 -37.41
N GLN A 108 8.21 26.06 -37.24
CA GLN A 108 7.82 26.91 -38.37
C GLN A 108 9.10 27.49 -39.01
N ALA A 109 9.31 27.14 -40.28
CA ALA A 109 10.39 27.64 -41.14
C ALA A 109 10.08 29.04 -41.71
#